data_AF-J7CWX5-F1
#
_entry.id   AF-J7CWX5-F1
#
_cell.length_a   1.000
_cell.length_b   1.000
_cell.length_c   1.000
_cell.angle_alpha   90.00
_cell.angle_beta   90.00
_cell.angle_gamma   90.00
#
_symmetry.space_group_name_H-M   'P 1'
#
loop_
_entity.id
_entity.type
_entity.pdbx_description
1 polymer ?
#
loop_
_entity_poly.entity_id
_entity_poly.type
_entity_poly.pdbx_seq_one_letter_code
_entity_poly.pdbx_strand_id
1 'polypeptide(L)'
;MYVNKKEMKGNRMYKLLTPGPLTTSEIVKKSMLTDHCTWDQEYKEMTQWIRKKLLQLAQVPEELYTTVLMQGSGSFGVESVLSSVIRPEDTLLICSNGAYGQRMIAMCKCLQLNYAVYEVPEHQIPQAHMITQLIE
;
A
#
# COMPACT_ATOMS: atom_id res chain seq x y z
N MET A 1 -13.30 -11.07 18.01
CA MET A 1 -13.12 -12.50 18.31
C MET A 1 -11.74 -12.72 18.90
N TYR A 2 -11.63 -12.82 20.22
CA TYR A 2 -10.37 -13.16 20.89
C TYR A 2 -10.35 -14.67 21.10
N VAL A 3 -9.49 -15.39 20.36
CA VAL A 3 -9.32 -16.83 20.56
C VAL A 3 -8.41 -17.05 21.78
N ASN A 4 -8.94 -17.80 22.74
CA ASN A 4 -8.32 -18.10 24.02
C ASN A 4 -7.05 -18.95 23.84
N LYS A 5 -5.90 -18.50 24.34
CA LYS A 5 -4.56 -19.11 24.21
C LYS A 5 -4.36 -20.35 25.11
N LYS A 6 -5.37 -21.21 25.29
CA LYS A 6 -5.19 -22.46 26.02
C LYS A 6 -5.09 -23.64 25.06
N GLU A 7 -3.87 -24.19 25.02
CA GLU A 7 -3.52 -25.55 24.62
C GLU A 7 -3.75 -25.94 23.15
N MET A 8 -2.75 -25.65 22.30
CA MET A 8 -2.48 -26.50 21.13
C MET A 8 -1.21 -27.32 21.38
N LYS A 9 -1.40 -28.58 21.76
CA LYS A 9 -0.35 -29.60 21.71
C LYS A 9 -0.13 -30.00 20.23
N GLY A 10 1.09 -29.83 19.76
CA GLY A 10 1.50 -30.05 18.36
C GLY A 10 1.98 -28.75 17.73
N ASN A 11 3.13 -28.79 17.04
CA ASN A 11 3.80 -27.65 16.41
C ASN A 11 2.99 -27.06 15.22
N ARG A 12 1.75 -26.61 15.46
CA ARG A 12 0.90 -25.94 14.49
C ARG A 12 1.00 -24.44 14.71
N MET A 13 1.73 -23.80 13.81
CA MET A 13 1.83 -22.35 13.74
C MET A 13 0.43 -21.71 13.66
N TYR A 14 0.15 -20.78 14.57
CA TYR A 14 -1.10 -20.02 14.59
C TYR A 14 -1.32 -19.29 13.26
N LYS A 15 -2.50 -19.50 12.66
CA LYS A 15 -2.88 -18.87 11.40
C LYS A 15 -3.67 -17.59 11.67
N LEU A 16 -3.14 -16.46 11.20
CA LEU A 16 -3.82 -15.18 11.22
C LEU A 16 -4.86 -15.16 10.11
N LEU A 17 -6.14 -14.99 10.48
CA LEU A 17 -7.29 -14.85 9.58
C LEU A 17 -7.75 -13.40 9.51
N THR A 18 -6.79 -12.48 9.45
CA THR A 18 -6.99 -11.05 9.29
C THR A 18 -6.65 -10.65 7.85
N PRO A 19 -7.08 -9.48 7.35
CA PRO A 19 -6.62 -8.96 6.06
C PRO A 19 -5.14 -8.53 6.08
N GLY A 20 -4.53 -8.43 7.28
CA GLY A 20 -3.14 -8.10 7.50
C GLY A 20 -2.87 -7.71 8.95
N PRO A 21 -1.63 -7.90 9.48
CA PRO A 21 -0.59 -8.76 8.92
C PRO A 21 -1.01 -10.24 8.92
N LEU A 22 -0.44 -11.04 8.01
CA LEU A 22 -0.74 -12.46 7.85
C LEU A 22 0.41 -13.34 8.37
N THR A 23 0.13 -14.63 8.59
CA THR A 23 1.15 -15.61 8.96
C THR A 23 2.12 -15.83 7.81
N THR A 24 3.39 -15.48 8.01
CA THR A 24 4.48 -15.67 7.04
C THR A 24 5.12 -17.06 7.14
N SER A 25 5.83 -17.48 6.09
CA SER A 25 6.61 -18.72 6.07
C SER A 25 7.83 -18.63 6.99
N GLU A 26 8.36 -19.79 7.40
CA GLU A 26 9.57 -19.86 8.23
C GLU A 26 10.80 -19.27 7.53
N ILE A 27 10.91 -19.40 6.21
CA ILE A 27 12.03 -18.84 5.44
C ILE A 27 12.01 -17.31 5.51
N VAL A 28 10.84 -16.69 5.32
CA VAL A 28 10.69 -15.23 5.41
C VAL A 28 11.05 -14.71 6.81
N LYS A 29 10.65 -15.41 7.86
CA LYS A 29 11.00 -15.03 9.24
C LYS A 29 12.51 -15.12 9.49
N LYS A 30 13.16 -16.18 9.01
CA LYS A 30 14.61 -16.36 9.17
C LYS A 30 15.40 -15.28 8.44
N SER A 31 14.95 -14.82 7.27
CA SER A 31 15.59 -13.72 6.55
C SER A 31 15.61 -12.41 7.34
N MET A 32 14.70 -12.21 8.30
CA MET A 32 14.68 -11.01 9.16
C MET A 32 15.76 -11.03 10.25
N LEU A 33 16.48 -12.13 10.45
CA LEU A 33 17.54 -12.28 11.44
C LEU A 33 18.93 -11.90 10.91
N THR A 34 19.00 -11.42 9.66
CA THR A 34 20.24 -11.02 9.01
C THR A 34 20.40 -9.50 9.02
N ASP A 35 21.52 -9.02 9.55
CA ASP A 35 21.90 -7.61 9.46
C ASP A 35 22.59 -7.32 8.12
N HIS A 36 22.27 -6.18 7.51
CA HIS A 36 22.91 -5.71 6.28
C HIS A 36 23.45 -4.29 6.46
N CYS A 37 24.65 -4.03 5.98
CA CYS A 37 25.21 -2.68 5.88
C CYS A 37 24.68 -1.99 4.62
N THR A 38 24.10 -0.80 4.78
CA THR A 38 23.47 -0.06 3.67
C THR A 38 24.44 0.44 2.60
N TRP A 39 25.73 0.49 2.93
CA TRP A 39 26.78 0.97 2.03
C TRP A 39 27.37 -0.14 1.17
N ASP A 40 27.14 -1.40 1.56
CA ASP A 40 27.68 -2.56 0.87
C ASP A 40 27.02 -2.74 -0.49
N GLN A 41 27.82 -3.23 -1.44
CA GLN A 41 27.36 -3.45 -2.82
C GLN A 41 26.21 -4.46 -2.86
N GLU A 42 26.25 -5.50 -2.02
CA GLU A 42 25.19 -6.50 -1.90
C GLU A 42 23.84 -5.87 -1.51
N TYR A 43 23.80 -4.96 -0.54
CA TYR A 43 22.56 -4.28 -0.14
C TYR A 43 21.99 -3.41 -1.26
N LYS A 44 22.87 -2.71 -2.00
CA LYS A 44 22.49 -1.90 -3.16
C LYS A 44 21.90 -2.76 -4.27
N GLU A 45 22.54 -3.89 -4.58
CA GLU A 45 22.07 -4.85 -5.58
C GLU A 45 20.73 -5.48 -5.17
N MET A 46 20.60 -5.88 -3.91
CA MET A 46 19.33 -6.38 -3.36
C MET A 46 18.21 -5.34 -3.52
N THR A 47 18.49 -4.08 -3.19
CA THR A 47 17.51 -2.99 -3.36
C THR A 47 17.08 -2.83 -4.81
N GLN A 48 18.03 -2.82 -5.76
CA GLN A 48 17.70 -2.74 -7.19
C GLN A 48 16.92 -3.96 -7.68
N TRP A 49 17.29 -5.15 -7.20
CA TRP A 49 16.59 -6.39 -7.51
C TRP A 49 15.13 -6.35 -7.03
N ILE A 50 14.87 -5.91 -5.80
CA ILE A 50 13.50 -5.74 -5.26
C ILE A 50 12.71 -4.76 -6.14
N ARG A 51 13.29 -3.60 -6.49
CA ARG A 51 12.64 -2.60 -7.35
C ARG A 51 12.22 -3.20 -8.70
N LYS A 52 13.13 -3.89 -9.39
CA LYS A 52 12.85 -4.55 -10.68
C LYS A 52 11.77 -5.64 -10.54
N LYS A 53 11.81 -6.42 -9.46
CA LYS A 53 10.82 -7.49 -9.20
C LYS A 53 9.43 -6.93 -8.96
N LEU A 54 9.31 -5.79 -8.30
CA LEU A 54 8.02 -5.12 -8.11
C LEU A 54 7.43 -4.58 -9.41
N LEU A 55 8.25 -4.06 -10.33
CA LEU A 55 7.79 -3.68 -11.67
C LEU A 55 7.30 -4.89 -12.47
N GLN A 56 8.04 -6.02 -12.42
CA GLN A 56 7.62 -7.28 -13.03
C GLN A 56 6.28 -7.76 -12.47
N LEU A 57 6.08 -7.70 -11.15
CA LEU A 57 4.83 -8.08 -10.50
C LEU A 57 3.66 -7.18 -10.93
N ALA A 58 3.91 -5.87 -11.08
CA ALA A 58 2.94 -4.90 -11.57
C ALA A 58 2.71 -4.96 -13.09
N GLN A 59 3.48 -5.79 -13.82
CA GLN A 59 3.41 -5.96 -15.28
C GLN A 59 3.62 -4.65 -16.06
N VAL A 60 4.58 -3.83 -15.62
CA VAL A 60 4.93 -2.55 -16.26
C VAL A 60 6.38 -2.53 -16.77
N PRO A 61 6.68 -1.82 -17.86
CA PRO A 61 8.04 -1.77 -18.43
C PRO A 61 8.98 -0.88 -17.60
N GLU A 62 10.22 -1.35 -17.39
CA GLU A 62 11.25 -0.66 -16.59
C GLU A 62 11.69 0.68 -17.20
N GLU A 63 11.63 0.80 -18.52
CA GLU A 63 11.96 2.00 -19.28
C GLU A 63 10.96 3.16 -19.07
N LEU A 64 9.73 2.88 -18.62
CA LEU A 64 8.71 3.90 -18.36
C LEU A 64 8.36 4.04 -16.87
N TYR A 65 8.59 3.01 -16.07
CA TYR A 65 8.17 2.96 -14.67
C TYR A 65 9.35 2.66 -13.75
N THR A 66 9.29 3.22 -12.54
CA THR A 66 10.24 2.89 -11.49
C THR A 66 9.51 2.58 -10.19
N THR A 67 10.23 1.96 -9.25
CA THR A 67 9.73 1.69 -7.91
C THR A 67 10.52 2.52 -6.89
N VAL A 68 9.82 3.13 -5.95
CA VAL A 68 10.40 3.74 -4.75
C VAL A 68 9.99 2.90 -3.55
N LEU A 69 10.97 2.43 -2.78
CA LEU A 69 10.69 1.68 -1.55
C LEU A 69 10.39 2.69 -0.43
N MET A 70 9.14 2.72 0.02
CA MET A 70 8.69 3.60 1.10
C MET A 70 8.60 2.83 2.41
N GLN A 71 9.33 3.29 3.44
CA GLN A 71 9.26 2.69 4.77
C GLN A 71 8.00 3.19 5.49
N GLY A 72 7.14 2.26 5.88
CA GLY A 72 5.89 2.57 6.56
C GLY A 72 4.78 1.59 6.21
N SER A 73 3.55 1.93 6.61
CA SER A 73 2.36 1.16 6.23
C SER A 73 1.90 1.51 4.81
N GLY A 74 0.90 0.78 4.29
CA GLY A 74 0.26 1.16 3.02
C GLY A 74 -0.32 2.57 3.02
N SER A 75 -0.73 3.10 4.18
CA SER A 75 -1.21 4.48 4.30
C SER A 75 -0.09 5.50 4.08
N PHE A 76 1.13 5.20 4.54
CA PHE A 76 2.31 6.05 4.29
C PHE A 76 2.63 6.08 2.79
N GLY A 77 2.51 4.94 2.11
CA GLY A 77 2.67 4.86 0.66
C GLY A 77 1.71 5.79 -0.07
N VAL A 78 0.41 5.72 0.25
CA VAL A 78 -0.62 6.59 -0.37
C VAL A 78 -0.35 8.07 -0.07
N GLU A 79 -0.07 8.42 1.18
CA GLU A 79 0.20 9.81 1.58
C GLU A 79 1.47 10.37 0.93
N SER A 80 2.50 9.54 0.75
CA SER A 80 3.73 9.95 0.04
C SER A 80 3.45 10.37 -1.40
N VAL A 81 2.53 9.69 -2.09
CA VAL A 81 2.11 10.07 -3.45
C VAL A 81 1.32 11.37 -3.42
N LEU A 82 0.30 11.47 -2.55
CA LEU A 82 -0.54 12.66 -2.43
C LEU A 82 0.26 13.92 -2.12
N SER A 83 1.24 13.82 -1.22
CA SER A 83 2.07 14.95 -0.78
C SER A 83 3.18 15.35 -1.76
N SER A 84 3.54 14.48 -2.71
CA SER A 84 4.73 14.67 -3.55
C SER A 84 4.43 14.84 -5.04
N VAL A 85 3.27 14.39 -5.52
CA VAL A 85 2.94 14.37 -6.95
C VAL A 85 1.89 15.44 -7.32
N ILE A 86 0.96 15.73 -6.42
CA ILE A 86 -0.15 16.66 -6.69
C ILE A 86 0.32 18.09 -6.47
N ARG A 87 0.17 18.94 -7.49
CA ARG A 87 0.54 20.35 -7.40
C ARG A 87 -0.56 21.18 -6.72
N PRO A 88 -0.24 22.36 -6.15
CA PRO A 88 -1.23 23.22 -5.51
C PRO A 88 -2.41 23.62 -6.42
N GLU A 89 -2.18 23.74 -7.72
CA GLU A 89 -3.18 24.06 -8.74
C GLU A 89 -4.02 22.87 -9.21
N ASP A 90 -3.57 21.65 -8.94
CA ASP A 90 -4.29 20.43 -9.34
C ASP A 90 -5.50 20.21 -8.43
N THR A 91 -6.53 19.54 -8.94
CA THR A 91 -7.68 19.06 -8.15
C THR A 91 -7.79 17.54 -8.27
N LEU A 92 -7.74 16.84 -7.14
CA LEU A 92 -7.83 15.39 -7.07
C LEU A 92 -9.29 14.92 -6.99
N LEU A 93 -9.72 14.01 -7.87
CA LEU A 93 -10.98 13.29 -7.68
C LEU A 93 -10.75 12.00 -6.88
N ILE A 94 -11.38 11.87 -5.71
CA ILE A 94 -11.33 10.67 -4.87
C ILE A 94 -12.61 9.86 -5.07
N CYS A 95 -12.48 8.65 -5.62
CA CYS A 95 -13.56 7.67 -5.66
C CYS A 95 -13.56 6.86 -4.34
N SER A 96 -14.53 7.11 -3.46
CA SER A 96 -14.59 6.51 -2.13
C SER A 96 -15.76 5.53 -2.03
N ASN A 97 -15.47 4.30 -1.62
CA ASN A 97 -16.49 3.32 -1.23
C ASN A 97 -16.11 2.61 0.08
N GLY A 98 -15.48 3.34 1.02
CA GLY A 98 -15.17 2.81 2.34
C GLY A 98 -13.92 3.42 2.97
N ALA A 99 -13.38 2.72 3.97
CA ALA A 99 -12.36 3.25 4.86
C ALA A 99 -11.06 3.73 4.18
N TYR A 100 -10.69 3.18 3.03
CA TYR A 100 -9.48 3.62 2.30
C TYR A 100 -9.68 4.98 1.64
N GLY A 101 -10.80 5.20 0.95
CA GLY A 101 -11.14 6.50 0.36
C GLY A 101 -11.34 7.58 1.44
N GLN A 102 -12.01 7.23 2.54
CA GLN A 102 -12.15 8.13 3.69
C GLN A 102 -10.81 8.55 4.30
N ARG A 103 -9.82 7.64 4.30
CA ARG A 103 -8.47 7.96 4.74
C ARG A 103 -7.76 8.92 3.78
N MET A 104 -7.92 8.73 2.46
CA MET A 104 -7.38 9.66 1.46
C MET A 104 -7.99 11.05 1.61
N ILE A 105 -9.29 11.16 1.85
CA ILE A 105 -9.97 12.44 2.12
C ILE A 105 -9.37 13.12 3.37
N ALA A 106 -9.13 12.37 4.44
CA ALA A 106 -8.49 12.92 5.65
C ALA A 106 -7.06 13.40 5.38
N MET A 107 -6.27 12.67 4.59
CA MET A 107 -4.93 13.09 4.14
C MET A 107 -4.99 14.39 3.34
N CYS A 108 -5.89 14.48 2.34
CA CYS A 108 -6.04 15.71 1.54
C CYS A 108 -6.44 16.92 2.39
N LYS A 109 -7.30 16.75 3.40
CA LYS A 109 -7.62 17.83 4.36
C LYS A 109 -6.38 18.29 5.15
N CYS A 110 -5.58 17.34 5.63
CA CYS A 110 -4.35 17.65 6.38
C CYS A 110 -3.30 18.35 5.51
N LEU A 111 -3.15 17.91 4.26
CA LEU A 111 -2.20 18.43 3.29
C LEU A 111 -2.70 19.70 2.57
N GLN A 112 -3.93 20.14 2.84
CA GLN A 112 -4.58 21.30 2.18
C GLN A 112 -4.62 21.20 0.64
N LEU A 113 -4.81 19.99 0.12
CA LEU A 113 -4.95 19.75 -1.32
C LEU A 113 -6.38 20.10 -1.78
N ASN A 114 -6.54 20.56 -3.02
CA ASN A 114 -7.85 20.65 -3.64
C ASN A 114 -8.32 19.24 -4.03
N TYR A 115 -9.54 18.88 -3.64
CA TYR A 115 -10.12 17.59 -4.01
C TYR A 115 -11.64 17.64 -4.14
N ALA A 116 -12.17 16.76 -4.98
CA ALA A 116 -13.57 16.40 -5.07
C ALA A 116 -13.74 14.94 -4.66
N VAL A 117 -14.96 14.55 -4.26
CA VAL A 117 -15.26 13.19 -3.81
C VAL A 117 -16.45 12.63 -4.58
N TYR A 118 -16.27 11.47 -5.19
CA TYR A 118 -17.36 10.61 -5.64
C TYR A 118 -17.52 9.47 -4.65
N GLU A 119 -18.57 9.54 -3.83
CA GLU A 119 -18.80 8.56 -2.76
C GLU A 119 -19.97 7.62 -3.09
N VAL A 120 -19.75 6.32 -2.89
CA VAL A 120 -20.79 5.29 -2.96
C VAL A 120 -20.72 4.38 -1.72
N PRO A 121 -21.81 3.67 -1.35
CA PRO A 121 -21.79 2.71 -0.25
C PRO A 121 -20.75 1.59 -0.44
N GLU A 122 -20.29 0.98 0.66
CA GLU A 122 -19.19 -0.03 0.62
C GLU A 122 -19.50 -1.29 -0.20
N HIS A 123 -20.77 -1.61 -0.38
CA HIS A 123 -21.22 -2.75 -1.18
C HIS A 123 -21.38 -2.40 -2.67
N GLN A 124 -21.06 -1.17 -3.08
CA GLN A 124 -21.20 -0.68 -4.44
C GLN A 124 -19.83 -0.34 -5.04
N ILE A 125 -19.75 -0.51 -6.35
CA ILE A 125 -18.56 -0.19 -7.13
C ILE A 125 -18.78 1.19 -7.78
N PRO A 126 -17.82 2.13 -7.66
CA PRO A 126 -17.85 3.38 -8.41
C PRO A 126 -18.05 3.15 -9.91
N GLN A 127 -18.98 3.87 -10.52
CA GLN A 127 -19.35 3.68 -11.92
C GLN A 127 -18.51 4.57 -12.85
N ALA A 128 -17.91 3.97 -13.89
CA ALA A 128 -17.04 4.68 -14.82
C ALA A 128 -17.71 5.89 -15.49
N HIS A 129 -18.98 5.77 -15.89
CA HIS A 129 -19.71 6.88 -16.53
C HIS A 129 -19.93 8.07 -15.58
N MET A 130 -20.09 7.83 -14.28
CA MET A 130 -20.19 8.90 -13.28
C MET A 130 -18.84 9.60 -13.10
N ILE A 131 -17.74 8.85 -13.15
CA ILE A 131 -16.39 9.42 -13.08
C ILE A 131 -16.14 10.33 -14.30
N THR A 132 -16.50 9.89 -15.50
CA THR A 132 -16.40 10.71 -16.73
C THR A 132 -17.12 12.05 -16.58
N GLN A 133 -18.35 12.06 -16.07
CA GLN A 133 -19.12 13.30 -15.85
C GLN A 133 -18.51 14.27 -14.83
N LEU A 134 -17.65 13.77 -13.93
CA LEU A 134 -17.02 14.58 -12.89
C LEU A 134 -15.66 15.16 -13.30
N ILE A 135 -15.05 14.63 -14.35
CA ILE A 135 -13.74 15.08 -14.86
C ILE A 135 -13.86 15.90 -16.16
N GLU A 136 -15.04 15.91 -16.79
CA GLU A 136 -15.39 16.80 -17.91
C GLU A 136 -15.86 18.17 -17.41
#